data_AF-A0A4R0JDI5-F1
#
_entry.id   AF-A0A4R0JDI5-F1
#
_cell.length_a   1.000
_cell.length_b   1.000
_cell.length_c   1.000
_cell.angle_alpha   90.00
_cell.angle_beta   90.00
_cell.angle_gamma   90.00
#
_symmetry.space_group_name_H-M   'P 1'
#
loop_
_entity.id
_entity.type
_entity.pdbx_description
1 polymer ?
#
loop_
_entity_poly.entity_id
_entity_poly.type
_entity_poly.pdbx_seq_one_letter_code
_entity_poly.pdbx_strand_id
1 'polypeptide(L)'
;MLIAFLVALAVAIPLVVRSRHRRAWQDDLASAEEEVAWFARSLIPDLRRTGSVEAAAGGWTIAASRVTAVEDRLTVLEASAPDDSTQARAATLRDAVRSARLRMEALRDSSTAETLSQDLDAAAGDLESALTPPTPTE
;
A
#
# COMPACT_ATOMS: atom_id res chain seq x y z
N MET A 1 -18.89 -37.34 27.30
CA MET A 1 -19.56 -36.17 26.68
C MET A 1 -18.96 -34.84 27.14
N LEU A 2 -18.87 -34.55 28.45
CA LEU A 2 -18.30 -33.29 28.97
C LEU A 2 -16.83 -33.02 28.53
N ILE A 3 -15.98 -34.04 28.55
CA ILE A 3 -14.57 -33.94 28.15
C ILE A 3 -14.42 -33.61 26.64
N ALA A 4 -15.23 -34.25 25.78
CA ALA A 4 -15.25 -33.97 24.35
C ALA A 4 -15.72 -32.54 24.04
N PHE A 5 -16.68 -32.02 24.83
CA PHE A 5 -17.18 -30.65 24.70
C PHE A 5 -16.13 -29.62 25.14
N LEU A 6 -15.40 -29.88 26.24
CA LEU A 6 -14.30 -29.01 26.70
C LEU A 6 -13.13 -28.98 25.70
N VAL A 7 -12.79 -30.12 25.09
CA VAL A 7 -11.76 -30.18 24.05
C VAL A 7 -12.20 -29.46 22.77
N ALA A 8 -13.46 -29.65 22.33
CA ALA A 8 -14.00 -28.93 21.18
C ALA A 8 -14.01 -27.41 21.40
N LEU A 9 -14.37 -26.95 22.61
CA LEU A 9 -14.36 -25.53 22.98
C LEU A 9 -12.93 -24.98 23.05
N ALA A 10 -11.97 -25.75 23.59
CA ALA A 10 -10.57 -25.37 23.69
C ALA A 10 -9.89 -25.20 22.32
N VAL A 11 -10.33 -25.91 21.28
CA VAL A 11 -9.84 -25.76 19.90
C VAL A 11 -10.61 -24.68 19.13
N ALA A 12 -11.90 -24.51 19.40
CA ALA A 12 -12.74 -23.52 18.72
C ALA A 12 -12.31 -22.07 19.03
N ILE A 13 -11.96 -21.77 20.29
CA ILE A 13 -11.55 -20.41 20.70
C ILE A 13 -10.30 -19.90 19.95
N PRO A 14 -9.16 -20.60 19.91
CA PRO A 14 -7.96 -20.13 19.21
C PRO A 14 -8.17 -20.04 17.69
N LEU A 15 -8.97 -20.92 17.09
CA LEU A 15 -9.33 -20.82 15.67
C LEU A 15 -10.17 -19.58 15.37
N VAL A 16 -11.14 -19.26 16.23
CA VAL A 16 -11.93 -18.03 16.09
C VAL A 16 -11.05 -16.80 16.24
N VAL A 17 -10.19 -16.73 17.25
CA VAL A 17 -9.26 -15.60 17.44
C VAL A 17 -8.33 -15.44 16.24
N ARG A 18 -7.74 -16.54 15.74
CA ARG A 18 -6.87 -16.51 14.57
C ARG A 18 -7.61 -16.09 13.30
N SER A 19 -8.85 -16.54 13.13
CA SER A 19 -9.69 -16.11 11.99
C SER A 19 -10.05 -14.63 12.05
N ARG A 20 -10.34 -14.10 13.24
CA ARG A 20 -10.65 -12.67 13.45
C ARG A 20 -9.41 -11.80 13.21
N HIS A 21 -8.26 -12.24 13.70
CA HIS A 21 -6.99 -11.56 13.45
C HIS A 21 -6.68 -11.54 11.95
N ARG A 22 -6.87 -12.67 11.26
CA ARG A 22 -6.68 -12.73 9.80
C ARG A 22 -7.62 -11.79 9.06
N ARG A 23 -8.90 -11.73 9.45
CA ARG A 23 -9.88 -10.79 8.85
C ARG A 23 -9.51 -9.34 9.10
N ALA A 24 -9.18 -8.98 10.35
CA ALA A 24 -8.75 -7.62 10.68
C ALA A 24 -7.52 -7.20 9.86
N TRP A 25 -6.54 -8.11 9.74
CA TRP A 25 -5.37 -7.87 8.89
C TRP A 25 -5.74 -7.69 7.41
N GLN A 26 -6.69 -8.48 6.89
CA GLN A 26 -7.18 -8.35 5.51
C GLN A 26 -7.93 -7.04 5.28
N ASP A 27 -8.76 -6.62 6.24
CA ASP A 27 -9.48 -5.34 6.19
C ASP A 27 -8.49 -4.17 6.23
N ASP A 28 -7.44 -4.27 7.06
CA ASP A 28 -6.37 -3.27 7.12
C ASP A 28 -5.55 -3.22 5.83
N LEU A 29 -5.25 -4.36 5.22
CA LEU A 29 -4.59 -4.43 3.91
C LEU A 29 -5.47 -3.80 2.83
N ALA A 30 -6.76 -4.13 2.76
CA ALA A 30 -7.67 -3.56 1.78
C ALA A 30 -7.77 -2.04 1.92
N SER A 31 -7.85 -1.53 3.16
CA SER A 31 -7.79 -0.10 3.42
C SER A 31 -6.47 0.54 2.98
N ALA A 32 -5.33 -0.14 3.15
CA ALA A 32 -4.05 0.34 2.63
C ALA A 32 -4.01 0.32 1.09
N GLU A 33 -4.59 -0.69 0.43
CA GLU A 33 -4.73 -0.75 -1.02
C GLU A 33 -5.56 0.41 -1.58
N GLU A 34 -6.65 0.80 -0.90
CA GLU A 34 -7.44 1.98 -1.27
C GLU A 34 -6.61 3.28 -1.19
N GLU A 35 -5.74 3.41 -0.20
CA GLU A 35 -4.82 4.55 -0.07
C GLU A 35 -3.74 4.56 -1.17
N VAL A 36 -3.22 3.38 -1.53
CA VAL A 36 -2.31 3.23 -2.69
C VAL A 36 -3.03 3.58 -3.99
N ALA A 37 -4.29 3.17 -4.15
CA ALA A 37 -5.12 3.52 -5.29
C ALA A 37 -5.41 5.04 -5.34
N TRP A 38 -5.64 5.68 -4.19
CA TRP A 38 -5.76 7.14 -4.11
C TRP A 38 -4.46 7.84 -4.58
N PHE A 39 -3.29 7.33 -4.19
CA PHE A 39 -2.02 7.88 -4.64
C PHE A 39 -1.89 7.80 -6.17
N ALA A 40 -2.14 6.62 -6.75
CA ALA A 40 -2.01 6.39 -8.19
C ALA A 40 -3.07 7.15 -9.03
N ARG A 41 -4.33 7.13 -8.59
CA ARG A 41 -5.50 7.54 -9.41
C ARG A 41 -5.96 8.96 -9.16
N SER A 42 -5.58 9.55 -8.02
CA SER A 42 -6.02 10.89 -7.64
C SER A 42 -4.83 11.82 -7.48
N LEU A 43 -3.90 11.51 -6.57
CA LEU A 43 -2.79 12.41 -6.26
C LEU A 43 -1.91 12.65 -7.48
N ILE A 44 -1.40 11.59 -8.12
CA ILE A 44 -0.51 11.74 -9.28
C ILE A 44 -1.19 12.53 -10.43
N PRO A 45 -2.43 12.21 -10.84
CA PRO A 45 -3.15 13.00 -11.84
C PRO A 45 -3.38 14.47 -11.45
N ASP A 46 -3.65 14.75 -10.17
CA ASP A 46 -3.82 16.13 -9.70
C ASP A 46 -2.50 16.91 -9.75
N LEU A 47 -1.38 16.29 -9.36
CA LEU A 47 -0.05 16.89 -9.49
C LEU A 47 0.29 17.17 -10.97
N ARG A 48 -0.04 16.24 -11.87
CA ARG A 48 0.12 16.42 -13.32
C ARG A 48 -0.70 17.60 -13.85
N ARG A 49 -1.95 17.77 -13.38
CA ARG A 49 -2.84 18.85 -13.83
C ARG A 49 -2.31 20.24 -13.50
N THR A 50 -1.44 20.37 -12.50
CA THR A 50 -0.84 21.67 -12.15
C THR A 50 0.05 22.25 -13.25
N GLY A 51 0.64 21.41 -14.11
CA GLY A 51 1.40 21.83 -15.29
C GLY A 51 2.73 22.55 -15.01
N SER A 52 3.17 22.62 -13.75
CA SER A 52 4.42 23.26 -13.34
C SER A 52 5.12 22.46 -12.24
N VAL A 53 6.45 22.39 -12.30
CA VAL A 53 7.28 21.65 -11.33
C VAL A 53 7.11 22.22 -9.93
N GLU A 54 7.17 23.53 -9.76
CA GLU A 54 6.93 24.18 -8.46
C GLU A 54 5.54 23.87 -7.88
N ALA A 55 4.50 23.89 -8.72
CA ALA A 55 3.14 23.64 -8.27
C ALA A 55 2.94 22.16 -7.89
N ALA A 56 3.53 21.23 -8.66
CA ALA A 56 3.56 19.82 -8.33
C ALA A 56 4.36 19.53 -7.05
N ALA A 57 5.51 20.18 -6.85
CA ALA A 57 6.32 20.08 -5.62
C ALA A 57 5.56 20.60 -4.39
N GLY A 58 4.83 21.71 -4.55
CA GLY A 58 3.94 22.24 -3.50
C GLY A 58 2.81 21.27 -3.14
N GLY A 59 2.12 20.72 -4.15
CA GLY A 59 1.08 19.71 -3.95
C GLY A 59 1.62 18.43 -3.29
N TRP A 60 2.80 17.97 -3.71
CA TRP A 60 3.48 16.83 -3.12
C TRP A 60 3.80 17.06 -1.65
N THR A 61 4.30 18.25 -1.28
CA THR A 61 4.64 18.58 0.11
C THR A 61 3.45 18.39 1.06
N ILE A 62 2.24 18.73 0.60
CA ILE A 62 1.01 18.55 1.39
C ILE A 62 0.68 17.06 1.55
N ALA A 63 0.82 16.28 0.47
CA ALA A 63 0.43 14.87 0.43
C ALA A 63 1.50 13.89 0.98
N ALA A 64 2.77 14.29 1.05
CA ALA A 64 3.90 13.43 1.42
C ALA A 64 3.74 12.78 2.80
N SER A 65 3.14 13.50 3.77
CA SER A 65 2.86 12.96 5.10
C SER A 65 1.90 11.78 5.07
N ARG A 66 0.83 11.87 4.24
CA ARG A 66 -0.14 10.80 4.04
C ARG A 66 0.51 9.60 3.36
N VAL A 67 1.30 9.81 2.31
CA VAL A 67 2.01 8.72 1.62
C VAL A 67 2.99 8.00 2.55
N THR A 68 3.70 8.74 3.40
CA THR A 68 4.59 8.15 4.42
C THR A 68 3.82 7.29 5.42
N ALA A 69 2.67 7.77 5.90
CA ALA A 69 1.82 6.99 6.81
C ALA A 69 1.30 5.68 6.18
N VAL A 70 1.03 5.69 4.87
CA VAL A 70 0.66 4.47 4.11
C VAL A 70 1.83 3.49 4.04
N GLU A 71 3.05 3.97 3.74
CA GLU A 71 4.26 3.13 3.73
C GLU A 71 4.53 2.51 5.12
N ASP A 72 4.41 3.29 6.18
CA ASP A 72 4.59 2.83 7.56
C ASP A 72 3.55 1.77 7.93
N ARG A 73 2.28 1.98 7.56
CA ARG A 73 1.21 1.00 7.78
C ARG A 73 1.48 -0.30 7.04
N LEU A 74 1.92 -0.24 5.77
CA LEU A 74 2.28 -1.41 4.98
C LEU A 74 3.48 -2.16 5.58
N THR A 75 4.44 -1.44 6.17
CA THR A 75 5.56 -2.04 6.92
C THR A 75 5.09 -2.84 8.13
N VAL A 76 4.13 -2.30 8.90
CA VAL A 76 3.53 -3.01 10.03
C VAL A 76 2.73 -4.23 9.56
N LEU A 77 1.99 -4.11 8.45
CA LEU A 77 1.23 -5.22 7.87
C LEU A 77 2.13 -6.35 7.38
N GLU A 78 3.24 -6.04 6.71
CA GLU A 78 4.24 -7.02 6.31
C GLU A 78 4.81 -7.78 7.52
N ALA A 79 5.17 -7.07 8.59
CA ALA A 79 5.73 -7.67 9.79
C ALA A 79 4.73 -8.54 10.57
N SER A 80 3.43 -8.28 10.43
CA SER A 80 2.34 -8.96 11.15
C SER A 80 1.52 -9.93 10.29
N ALA A 81 1.99 -10.19 9.07
CA ALA A 81 1.29 -11.01 8.09
C ALA A 81 0.98 -12.43 8.61
N PRO A 82 -0.25 -12.93 8.38
CA PRO A 82 -0.66 -14.25 8.86
C PRO A 82 0.00 -15.42 8.11
N ASP A 83 0.49 -15.19 6.89
CA ASP A 83 1.16 -16.15 6.01
C ASP A 83 2.10 -15.45 5.00
N ASP A 84 3.02 -16.19 4.39
CA ASP A 84 4.05 -15.66 3.49
C ASP A 84 3.46 -14.98 2.24
N SER A 85 2.30 -15.44 1.74
CA SER A 85 1.65 -14.85 0.57
C SER A 85 1.13 -13.44 0.88
N THR A 86 0.50 -13.29 2.05
CA THR A 86 0.04 -11.99 2.56
C THR A 86 1.20 -11.06 2.91
N GLN A 87 2.32 -11.62 3.42
CA GLN A 87 3.54 -10.87 3.66
C GLN A 87 4.11 -10.30 2.36
N ALA A 88 4.28 -11.15 1.34
CA ALA A 88 4.79 -10.75 0.03
C ALA A 88 3.90 -9.70 -0.64
N ARG A 89 2.58 -9.79 -0.46
CA ARG A 89 1.64 -8.77 -0.95
C ARG A 89 1.86 -7.41 -0.28
N ALA A 90 1.94 -7.38 1.05
CA ALA A 90 2.19 -6.13 1.79
C ALA A 90 3.56 -5.54 1.43
N ALA A 91 4.60 -6.37 1.29
CA ALA A 91 5.93 -5.95 0.87
C ALA A 91 5.93 -5.34 -0.53
N THR A 92 5.25 -5.97 -1.50
CA THR A 92 5.13 -5.47 -2.88
C THR A 92 4.50 -4.07 -2.91
N LEU A 93 3.41 -3.87 -2.16
CA LEU A 93 2.76 -2.56 -2.06
C LEU A 93 3.68 -1.55 -1.37
N ARG A 94 4.34 -1.93 -0.27
CA ARG A 94 5.28 -1.06 0.46
C ARG A 94 6.41 -0.58 -0.45
N ASP A 95 7.01 -1.49 -1.20
CA ASP A 95 8.14 -1.18 -2.09
C ASP A 95 7.70 -0.30 -3.27
N ALA A 96 6.50 -0.51 -3.82
CA ALA A 96 5.94 0.35 -4.85
C ALA A 96 5.68 1.78 -4.32
N VAL A 97 5.07 1.91 -3.13
CA VAL A 97 4.86 3.21 -2.46
C VAL A 97 6.19 3.90 -2.17
N ARG A 98 7.16 3.18 -1.62
CA ARG A 98 8.50 3.70 -1.34
C ARG A 98 9.19 4.20 -2.61
N SER A 99 9.15 3.43 -3.69
CA SER A 99 9.73 3.80 -4.98
C SER A 99 9.09 5.08 -5.53
N ALA A 100 7.75 5.13 -5.55
CA ALA A 100 7.01 6.31 -5.98
C ALA A 100 7.34 7.53 -5.11
N ARG A 101 7.37 7.39 -3.78
CA ARG A 101 7.73 8.47 -2.86
C ARG A 101 9.15 9.00 -3.10
N LEU A 102 10.13 8.12 -3.30
CA LEU A 102 11.51 8.53 -3.57
C LEU A 102 11.64 9.26 -4.92
N ARG A 103 10.91 8.79 -5.95
CA ARG A 103 10.84 9.47 -7.24
C ARG A 103 10.22 10.87 -7.10
N MET A 104 9.13 10.98 -6.35
CA MET A 104 8.48 12.26 -6.06
C MET A 104 9.38 13.23 -5.28
N GLU A 105 10.19 12.73 -4.35
CA GLU A 105 11.13 13.57 -3.62
C GLU A 105 12.25 14.07 -4.54
N ALA A 106 12.75 13.22 -5.44
CA ALA A 106 13.76 13.59 -6.43
C ALA A 106 13.25 14.68 -7.42
N LEU A 107 11.92 14.76 -7.64
CA LEU A 107 11.32 15.82 -8.46
C LEU A 107 11.62 17.22 -7.91
N ARG A 108 11.68 17.38 -6.59
CA ARG A 108 11.95 18.68 -5.95
C ARG A 108 13.33 19.20 -6.27
N ASP A 109 14.30 18.32 -6.48
CA ASP A 109 15.72 18.69 -6.51
C ASP A 109 16.24 18.94 -7.93
N SER A 110 15.60 18.38 -8.97
CA SER A 110 16.25 18.29 -10.29
C SER A 110 15.35 18.20 -11.54
N SER A 111 14.03 18.32 -11.41
CA SER A 111 13.14 18.02 -12.54
C SER A 111 12.82 19.18 -13.47
N THR A 112 12.75 18.86 -14.76
CA THR A 112 12.13 19.69 -15.82
C THR A 112 10.66 19.32 -15.99
N ALA A 113 9.86 20.15 -16.66
CA ALA A 113 8.44 19.87 -16.90
C ALA A 113 8.21 18.60 -17.77
N GLU A 114 9.12 18.30 -18.69
CA GLU A 114 9.06 17.09 -19.54
C GLU A 114 9.32 15.83 -18.68
N THR A 115 10.40 15.83 -17.91
CA THR A 115 10.77 14.70 -17.03
C THR A 115 9.74 14.49 -15.92
N LEU A 116 9.14 15.57 -15.40
CA LEU A 116 8.07 15.50 -14.41
C LEU A 116 6.90 14.62 -14.88
N SER A 117 6.42 14.84 -16.12
CA SER A 117 5.28 14.08 -16.63
C SER A 117 5.61 12.60 -16.79
N GLN A 118 6.82 12.29 -17.27
CA GLN A 118 7.31 10.92 -17.42
C GLN A 118 7.47 10.22 -16.05
N ASP A 119 8.02 10.92 -15.06
CA ASP A 119 8.24 10.37 -13.72
C ASP A 119 6.93 10.13 -12.97
N LEU A 120 5.95 11.02 -13.12
CA LEU A 120 4.59 10.86 -12.59
C LEU A 120 3.90 9.65 -13.23
N ASP A 121 3.95 9.52 -14.55
CA ASP A 121 3.31 8.40 -15.26
C ASP A 121 3.97 7.06 -14.91
N ALA A 122 5.30 7.04 -14.76
CA ALA A 122 6.02 5.85 -14.29
C ALA A 122 5.62 5.47 -12.86
N ALA A 123 5.53 6.45 -11.95
CA ALA A 123 5.08 6.20 -10.57
C ALA A 123 3.64 5.67 -10.51
N ALA A 124 2.72 6.23 -11.31
CA ALA A 124 1.35 5.72 -11.38
C ALA A 124 1.30 4.29 -11.92
N GLY A 125 2.08 4.00 -12.97
CA GLY A 125 2.17 2.65 -13.55
C GLY A 125 2.70 1.62 -12.56
N ASP A 126 3.77 1.94 -11.83
CA ASP A 126 4.34 1.07 -10.81
C ASP A 126 3.33 0.76 -9.69
N LEU A 127 2.59 1.77 -9.23
CA LEU A 127 1.55 1.60 -8.20
C LEU A 127 0.35 0.78 -8.69
N GLU A 128 -0.14 1.02 -9.91
CA GLU A 128 -1.26 0.24 -10.49
C GLU A 128 -0.87 -1.22 -10.75
N SER A 129 0.37 -1.45 -11.20
CA SER A 129 0.93 -2.78 -11.34
C SER A 129 0.95 -3.50 -9.99
N ALA A 130 1.40 -2.83 -8.94
CA ALA A 130 1.41 -3.38 -7.58
C ALA A 130 -0.01 -3.62 -7.04
N LEU A 131 -1.00 -2.79 -7.40
CA LEU A 131 -2.40 -2.99 -7.00
C LEU A 131 -3.04 -4.21 -7.68
N THR A 132 -2.56 -4.61 -8.85
CA THR A 132 -3.06 -5.81 -9.52
C THR A 132 -2.70 -7.05 -8.68
N PRO A 133 -3.68 -7.85 -8.24
CA PRO A 133 -3.38 -9.05 -7.46
C PRO A 133 -2.58 -10.04 -8.29
N PRO A 134 -1.57 -10.72 -7.71
CA PRO A 134 -0.82 -11.73 -8.43
C PRO A 134 -1.78 -12.84 -8.86
N THR A 135 -1.77 -13.17 -10.16
CA THR A 135 -2.57 -14.27 -10.69
C THR A 135 -2.17 -15.56 -9.97
N PRO A 136 -3.11 -16.33 -9.39
CA PRO A 136 -2.76 -17.61 -8.79
C PRO A 136 -2.22 -18.52 -9.90
N THR A 137 -0.96 -18.93 -9.78
CA THR A 137 -0.40 -20.03 -10.57
C THR A 137 -1.11 -21.31 -10.13
N GLU A 138 -1.88 -21.92 -11.03
CA GLU A 138 -2.49 -23.25 -10.86
C GLU A 138 -1.45 -24.36 -10.66
#